data_AF-A0A2Z6NBI5-F1
#
_entry.id   AF-A0A2Z6NBI5-F1
#
_cell.length_a   1.000
_cell.length_b   1.000
_cell.length_c   1.000
_cell.angle_alpha   90.00
_cell.angle_beta   90.00
_cell.angle_gamma   90.00
#
_symmetry.space_group_name_H-M   'P 1'
#
loop_
_entity.id
_entity.type
_entity.pdbx_description
1 polymer ?
#
loop_
_entity_poly.entity_id
_entity_poly.type
_entity_poly.pdbx_seq_one_letter_code
_entity_poly.pdbx_strand_id
1 'polypeptide(L)'
;MSNWPEQPVNVIIKWLKKQNPSFVVADFGCGEALISKSVKNTVFSLDLVSNDPNVIACDMANTPLDSSSADVAVFCLSLMGTNYQTYLEEAYRVLKLGGWLLIAEVKSRFDPNNGGADPEKFSKAISELGFNSDFSNKMFILFYFTKKDKQDSKSKKEIEWPSLKPCLYKRR
;
A
#
# COMPACT_ATOMS: atom_id res chain seq x y z
N MET A 1 17.35 -15.74 11.41
CA MET A 1 16.08 -15.25 10.81
C MET A 1 15.16 -14.84 11.95
N SER A 2 14.43 -13.71 11.85
CA SER A 2 13.48 -13.35 12.92
C SER A 2 12.19 -14.10 12.62
N ASN A 3 11.76 -14.96 13.53
CA ASN A 3 10.59 -15.83 13.36
C ASN A 3 9.31 -15.00 13.48
N TRP A 4 8.90 -14.36 12.39
CA TRP A 4 7.55 -13.83 12.30
C TRP A 4 6.60 -15.03 12.15
N PRO A 5 5.53 -15.11 12.96
CA PRO A 5 4.57 -16.20 12.83
C PRO A 5 3.89 -16.22 11.45
N GLU A 6 3.76 -15.04 10.83
CA GLU A 6 3.31 -14.88 9.46
C GLU A 6 3.94 -13.63 8.84
N GLN A 7 4.41 -13.71 7.58
CA GLN A 7 4.92 -12.54 6.86
C GLN A 7 3.77 -11.75 6.23
N PRO A 8 3.78 -10.40 6.25
CA PRO A 8 2.66 -9.60 5.73
C PRO A 8 2.34 -9.86 4.25
N VAL A 9 3.38 -10.10 3.45
CA VAL A 9 3.23 -10.46 2.03
C VAL A 9 2.44 -11.75 1.84
N ASN A 10 2.58 -12.73 2.73
CA ASN A 10 1.82 -13.97 2.68
C ASN A 10 0.34 -13.74 3.05
N VAL A 11 0.04 -12.80 3.95
CA VAL A 11 -1.34 -12.39 4.25
C VAL A 11 -1.99 -11.77 3.01
N ILE A 12 -1.28 -10.88 2.33
CA ILE A 12 -1.76 -10.23 1.09
C ILE A 12 -1.96 -11.26 -0.03
N ILE A 13 -1.02 -12.18 -0.24
CA ILE A 13 -1.15 -13.27 -1.21
C ILE A 13 -2.39 -14.12 -0.92
N LYS A 14 -2.61 -14.48 0.36
CA LYS A 14 -3.81 -15.23 0.77
C LYS A 14 -5.10 -14.45 0.51
N TRP A 15 -5.08 -13.13 0.70
CA TRP A 15 -6.23 -12.27 0.40
C TRP A 15 -6.50 -12.22 -1.10
N LEU A 16 -5.48 -11.98 -1.93
CA LEU A 16 -5.57 -11.92 -3.40
C LEU A 16 -6.09 -13.22 -4.00
N LYS A 17 -5.63 -14.38 -3.50
CA LYS A 17 -6.10 -15.71 -3.94
C LYS A 17 -7.60 -15.96 -3.73
N LYS A 18 -8.25 -15.19 -2.86
CA LYS A 18 -9.70 -15.25 -2.61
C LYS A 18 -10.50 -14.27 -3.48
N GLN A 19 -9.81 -13.36 -4.18
CA GLN A 19 -10.44 -12.37 -5.05
C GLN A 19 -10.56 -12.88 -6.48
N ASN A 20 -11.13 -12.04 -7.34
CA ASN A 20 -11.23 -12.32 -8.76
C ASN A 20 -9.81 -12.46 -9.37
N PRO A 21 -9.48 -13.59 -10.03
CA PRO A 21 -8.17 -13.79 -10.64
C PRO A 21 -7.87 -12.82 -11.79
N SER A 22 -8.90 -12.17 -12.35
CA SER A 22 -8.75 -11.15 -13.39
C SER A 22 -8.41 -9.76 -12.84
N PHE A 23 -8.38 -9.55 -11.52
CA PHE A 23 -7.94 -8.28 -10.95
C PHE A 23 -6.48 -7.99 -11.33
N VAL A 24 -6.24 -6.77 -11.76
CA VAL A 24 -4.92 -6.20 -12.01
C VAL A 24 -4.37 -5.63 -10.71
N VAL A 25 -3.18 -6.06 -10.31
CA VAL A 25 -2.52 -5.67 -9.06
C VAL A 25 -1.33 -4.78 -9.37
N ALA A 26 -1.21 -3.64 -8.70
CA ALA A 26 0.00 -2.83 -8.64
C ALA A 26 0.69 -3.04 -7.28
N ASP A 27 1.89 -3.62 -7.28
CA ASP A 27 2.68 -3.92 -6.08
C ASP A 27 3.78 -2.86 -5.93
N PHE A 28 3.53 -1.85 -5.09
CA PHE A 28 4.38 -0.69 -4.89
C PHE A 28 5.52 -1.00 -3.92
N GLY A 29 6.76 -0.87 -4.41
CA GLY A 29 7.95 -1.34 -3.71
C GLY A 29 7.89 -2.85 -3.58
N CYS A 30 7.93 -3.60 -4.68
CA CYS A 30 7.69 -5.05 -4.71
C CYS A 30 8.88 -5.90 -4.22
N GLY A 31 10.08 -5.31 -4.07
CA GLY A 31 11.32 -6.04 -3.80
C GLY A 31 11.50 -7.19 -4.80
N GLU A 32 11.65 -8.41 -4.28
CA GLU A 32 11.82 -9.64 -5.07
C GLU A 32 10.55 -10.13 -5.80
N ALA A 33 9.51 -9.29 -5.92
CA ALA A 33 8.27 -9.57 -6.66
C ALA A 33 7.55 -10.85 -6.21
N LEU A 34 7.53 -11.11 -4.90
CA LEU A 34 6.95 -12.36 -4.37
C LEU A 34 5.45 -12.48 -4.67
N ILE A 35 4.72 -11.36 -4.72
CA ILE A 35 3.28 -11.38 -5.04
C ILE A 35 3.05 -11.90 -6.46
N SER A 36 3.73 -11.33 -7.48
CA SER A 36 3.56 -11.75 -8.88
C SER A 36 3.92 -13.22 -9.09
N LYS A 37 4.93 -13.72 -8.38
CA LYS A 37 5.35 -15.13 -8.40
C LYS A 37 4.35 -16.09 -7.73
N SER A 38 3.40 -15.59 -6.96
CA SER A 38 2.55 -16.39 -6.05
C SER A 38 1.06 -16.39 -6.40
N VAL A 39 0.60 -15.55 -7.33
CA VAL A 39 -0.81 -15.40 -7.71
C VAL A 39 -1.02 -15.56 -9.21
N LYS A 40 -2.27 -15.78 -9.63
CA LYS A 40 -2.63 -15.87 -11.07
C LYS A 40 -2.97 -14.51 -11.69
N ASN A 41 -3.14 -13.49 -10.86
CA ASN A 41 -3.45 -12.13 -11.26
C ASN A 41 -2.36 -11.57 -12.19
N THR A 42 -2.73 -10.60 -13.03
CA THR A 42 -1.74 -9.72 -13.64
C THR A 42 -1.20 -8.80 -12.56
N VAL A 43 0.11 -8.82 -12.34
CA VAL A 43 0.77 -8.01 -11.29
C VAL A 43 1.84 -7.13 -11.91
N PHE A 44 1.68 -5.82 -11.77
CA PHE A 44 2.72 -4.83 -12.03
C PHE A 44 3.58 -4.69 -10.78
N SER A 45 4.74 -5.34 -10.79
CA SER A 45 5.74 -5.24 -9.73
C SER A 45 6.60 -3.99 -9.92
N LEU A 46 6.52 -3.03 -8.99
CA LEU A 46 7.15 -1.71 -9.09
C LEU A 46 8.20 -1.56 -7.98
N ASP A 47 9.45 -1.25 -8.31
CA ASP A 47 10.48 -0.94 -7.31
C ASP A 47 11.49 0.06 -7.87
N LEU A 48 12.24 0.75 -7.01
CA LEU A 48 13.21 1.74 -7.46
C LEU A 48 14.37 1.09 -8.22
N VAL A 49 14.79 -0.10 -7.77
CA VAL A 49 15.87 -0.90 -8.37
C VAL A 49 15.54 -2.38 -8.21
N SER A 50 15.74 -3.18 -9.25
CA SER A 50 15.62 -4.64 -9.17
C SER A 50 16.54 -5.32 -10.18
N ASN A 51 16.95 -6.54 -9.85
CA ASN A 51 17.64 -7.46 -10.77
C ASN A 51 16.66 -8.41 -11.47
N ASP A 52 15.38 -8.41 -11.08
CA ASP A 52 14.35 -9.23 -11.70
C ASP A 52 13.78 -8.49 -12.93
N PRO A 53 13.86 -9.06 -14.15
CA PRO A 53 13.39 -8.40 -15.37
C PRO A 53 11.86 -8.21 -15.40
N ASN A 54 11.12 -8.87 -14.51
CA ASN A 54 9.67 -8.70 -14.38
C ASN A 54 9.30 -7.55 -13.41
N VAL A 55 10.28 -6.87 -12.83
CA VAL A 55 10.07 -5.67 -12.02
C VAL A 55 10.27 -4.44 -12.89
N ILE A 56 9.29 -3.55 -12.87
CA ILE A 56 9.36 -2.25 -13.49
C ILE A 56 10.15 -1.34 -12.55
N ALA A 57 11.37 -0.99 -12.97
CA ALA A 57 12.21 -0.04 -12.24
C ALA A 57 11.64 1.38 -12.38
N CYS A 58 11.09 1.94 -11.30
CA CYS A 58 10.53 3.30 -11.27
C CYS A 58 10.48 3.88 -9.85
N ASP A 59 10.41 5.22 -9.75
CA ASP A 59 9.97 5.87 -8.52
C ASP A 59 8.47 5.61 -8.33
N MET A 60 8.09 4.99 -7.21
CA MET A 60 6.71 4.63 -6.93
C MET A 60 5.81 5.84 -6.62
N ALA A 61 6.38 7.05 -6.50
CA ALA A 61 5.63 8.30 -6.52
C ALA A 61 5.12 8.69 -7.93
N ASN A 62 5.70 8.12 -8.99
CA ASN A 62 5.36 8.42 -10.38
C ASN A 62 5.58 7.18 -11.25
N THR A 63 4.63 6.26 -11.19
CA THR A 63 4.67 4.98 -11.92
C THR A 63 4.33 5.19 -13.39
N PRO A 64 4.80 4.30 -14.29
CA PRO A 64 4.43 4.34 -15.70
C PRO A 64 3.01 3.80 -15.98
N LEU A 65 2.22 3.48 -14.96
CA LEU A 65 0.88 2.92 -15.13
C LEU A 65 -0.13 4.02 -15.50
N ASP A 66 -1.12 3.65 -16.29
CA ASP A 66 -2.22 4.56 -16.63
C ASP A 66 -3.12 4.83 -15.41
N SER A 67 -3.82 5.96 -15.45
CA SER A 67 -4.83 6.26 -14.43
C SER A 67 -5.98 5.27 -14.51
N SER A 68 -6.51 4.84 -13.36
CA SER A 68 -7.59 3.85 -13.29
C SER A 68 -7.31 2.54 -14.05
N SER A 69 -6.07 2.06 -14.01
CA SER A 69 -5.62 0.81 -14.65
C SER A 69 -5.60 -0.40 -13.72
N ALA A 70 -5.50 -0.21 -12.40
CA ALA A 70 -5.39 -1.27 -11.41
C ALA A 70 -6.68 -1.48 -10.61
N ASP A 71 -6.97 -2.73 -10.25
CA ASP A 71 -8.07 -3.12 -9.35
C ASP A 71 -7.60 -3.16 -7.89
N VAL A 72 -6.31 -3.44 -7.66
CA VAL A 72 -5.70 -3.53 -6.34
C VAL A 72 -4.33 -2.83 -6.34
N ALA A 73 -4.07 -1.98 -5.35
CA ALA A 73 -2.76 -1.40 -5.07
C ALA A 73 -2.28 -1.92 -3.72
N VAL A 74 -1.01 -2.36 -3.66
CA VAL A 74 -0.42 -2.97 -2.47
C VAL A 74 0.81 -2.19 -2.04
N PHE A 75 0.87 -1.84 -0.76
CA PHE A 75 2.09 -1.43 -0.06
C PHE A 75 2.36 -2.41 1.07
N CYS A 76 3.45 -3.18 1.00
CA CYS A 76 3.73 -4.24 1.96
C CYS A 76 5.07 -4.02 2.67
N LEU A 77 5.14 -3.19 3.70
CA LEU A 77 6.42 -2.72 4.29
C LEU A 77 7.20 -1.84 3.30
N SER A 78 6.50 -1.05 2.48
CA SER A 78 7.10 -0.22 1.43
C SER A 78 6.84 1.29 1.58
N LEU A 79 6.04 1.74 2.56
CA LEU A 79 5.83 3.17 2.82
C LEU A 79 6.99 3.79 3.61
N MET A 80 8.23 3.64 3.13
CA MET A 80 9.44 4.00 3.88
C MET A 80 9.94 5.43 3.65
N GLY A 81 9.52 6.09 2.57
CA GLY A 81 9.93 7.46 2.25
C GLY A 81 9.29 8.52 3.16
N THR A 82 9.97 9.65 3.33
CA THR A 82 9.42 10.82 4.04
C THR A 82 8.31 11.51 3.27
N ASN A 83 8.24 11.27 1.95
CA ASN A 83 7.20 11.75 1.03
C ASN A 83 6.14 10.68 0.73
N TYR A 84 5.89 9.73 1.65
CA TYR A 84 5.00 8.59 1.41
C TYR A 84 3.59 8.98 0.98
N GLN A 85 3.13 10.20 1.28
CA GLN A 85 1.87 10.75 0.80
C GLN A 85 1.78 10.74 -0.73
N THR A 86 2.89 11.02 -1.42
CA THR A 86 2.95 11.03 -2.89
C THR A 86 2.78 9.62 -3.47
N TYR A 87 3.23 8.58 -2.74
CA TYR A 87 3.03 7.18 -3.14
C TYR A 87 1.55 6.80 -3.05
N LEU A 88 0.85 7.30 -2.03
CA LEU A 88 -0.57 7.05 -1.83
C LEU A 88 -1.43 7.83 -2.82
N GLU A 89 -1.05 9.06 -3.17
CA GLU A 89 -1.65 9.84 -4.26
C GLU A 89 -1.51 9.11 -5.60
N GLU A 90 -0.35 8.53 -5.85
CA GLU A 90 -0.08 7.73 -7.04
C GLU A 90 -0.90 6.44 -7.06
N ALA A 91 -1.01 5.74 -5.93
CA ALA A 91 -1.91 4.61 -5.78
C ALA A 91 -3.38 5.00 -6.05
N TYR A 92 -3.81 6.17 -5.57
CA TYR A 92 -5.14 6.70 -5.88
C TYR A 92 -5.31 6.95 -7.38
N ARG A 93 -4.31 7.50 -8.06
CA ARG A 93 -4.35 7.75 -9.52
C ARG A 93 -4.53 6.44 -10.30
N VAL A 94 -3.72 5.42 -10.00
CA VAL A 94 -3.73 4.15 -10.75
C VAL A 94 -4.95 3.27 -10.44
N LEU A 95 -5.54 3.38 -9.24
CA LEU A 95 -6.69 2.57 -8.87
C LEU A 95 -7.95 2.96 -9.63
N LYS A 96 -8.73 1.97 -10.06
CA LYS A 96 -10.12 2.15 -10.51
C LYS A 96 -11.01 2.56 -9.35
N LEU A 97 -12.13 3.22 -9.65
CA LEU A 97 -13.16 3.50 -8.66
C LEU A 97 -13.68 2.18 -8.07
N GLY A 98 -13.80 2.09 -6.74
CA GLY A 98 -14.09 0.84 -6.03
C GLY A 98 -12.90 -0.12 -5.90
N GLY A 99 -11.74 0.22 -6.47
CA GLY A 99 -10.51 -0.57 -6.33
C GLY A 99 -9.95 -0.56 -4.91
N TRP A 100 -9.14 -1.57 -4.59
CA TRP A 100 -8.64 -1.82 -3.24
C TRP A 100 -7.24 -1.26 -3.01
N LEU A 101 -7.03 -0.57 -1.89
CA LEU A 101 -5.72 -0.19 -1.39
C LEU A 101 -5.41 -1.02 -0.15
N LEU A 102 -4.37 -1.84 -0.22
CA LEU A 102 -3.89 -2.71 0.84
C LEU A 102 -2.57 -2.17 1.36
N ILE A 103 -2.51 -1.84 2.65
CA ILE A 103 -1.29 -1.35 3.30
C ILE A 103 -0.98 -2.28 4.46
N ALA A 104 0.20 -2.92 4.41
CA ALA A 104 0.71 -3.74 5.50
C ALA A 104 1.98 -3.10 6.04
N GLU A 105 1.98 -2.68 7.31
CA GLU A 105 3.13 -2.05 7.94
C GLU A 105 3.42 -2.64 9.32
N VAL A 106 4.65 -2.45 9.82
CA VAL A 106 5.02 -2.95 11.15
C VAL A 106 4.32 -2.13 12.24
N LYS A 107 3.78 -2.82 13.25
CA LYS A 107 2.98 -2.19 14.33
C LYS A 107 3.71 -1.04 15.03
N SER A 108 5.02 -1.17 15.23
CA SER A 108 5.83 -0.13 15.88
C SER A 108 5.88 1.19 15.10
N ARG A 109 5.60 1.22 13.79
CA ARG A 109 5.49 2.46 13.02
C ARG A 109 4.21 3.24 13.32
N PHE A 110 3.23 2.57 13.91
CA PHE A 110 1.89 3.05 14.15
C PHE A 110 1.47 2.92 15.63
N ASP A 111 2.44 3.06 16.54
CA ASP A 111 2.19 3.04 17.97
C ASP A 111 2.63 4.38 18.58
N PRO A 112 1.66 5.27 18.89
CA PRO A 112 1.93 6.58 19.47
C PRO A 112 2.76 6.53 20.75
N ASN A 113 2.67 5.45 21.53
CA ASN A 113 3.41 5.31 22.79
C ASN A 113 4.92 5.18 22.57
N ASN A 114 5.36 4.86 21.36
CA ASN A 114 6.78 4.76 21.02
C ASN A 114 7.22 5.79 19.95
N GLY A 115 6.40 6.82 19.70
CA GLY A 115 6.64 7.83 18.67
C GLY A 115 6.31 7.37 17.25
N GLY A 116 5.51 6.31 17.09
CA GLY A 116 4.88 5.95 15.83
C GLY A 116 3.66 6.82 15.52
N ALA A 117 3.15 6.72 14.30
CA ALA A 117 1.93 7.41 13.89
C ALA A 117 0.70 6.87 14.62
N ASP A 118 -0.31 7.71 14.79
CA ASP A 118 -1.63 7.27 15.25
C ASP A 118 -2.36 6.58 14.08
N PRO A 119 -2.77 5.30 14.21
CA PRO A 119 -3.51 4.59 13.16
C PRO A 119 -4.80 5.29 12.74
N GLU A 120 -5.50 5.96 13.68
CA GLU A 120 -6.74 6.66 13.37
C GLU A 120 -6.47 7.91 12.56
N LYS A 121 -5.45 8.69 12.92
CA LYS A 121 -5.02 9.87 12.14
C LYS A 121 -4.55 9.47 10.75
N PHE A 122 -3.81 8.38 10.63
CA PHE A 122 -3.39 7.86 9.33
C PHE A 122 -4.58 7.48 8.45
N SER A 123 -5.52 6.70 8.97
CA SER A 123 -6.71 6.33 8.20
C SER A 123 -7.62 7.51 7.87
N LYS A 124 -7.66 8.53 8.72
CA LYS A 124 -8.35 9.78 8.43
C LYS A 124 -7.70 10.48 7.23
N ALA A 125 -6.37 10.61 7.19
CA ALA A 125 -5.65 11.17 6.06
C ALA A 125 -5.89 10.39 4.76
N ILE A 126 -5.87 9.05 4.81
CA ILE A 126 -6.22 8.18 3.68
C ILE A 126 -7.68 8.41 3.24
N SER A 127 -8.60 8.61 4.20
CA SER A 127 -10.01 8.86 3.89
C SER A 127 -10.24 10.22 3.23
N GLU A 128 -9.49 11.25 3.64
CA GLU A 128 -9.47 12.59 3.05
C GLU A 128 -8.85 12.58 1.64
N LEU A 129 -7.88 11.69 1.38
CA LEU A 129 -7.30 11.50 0.05
C LEU A 129 -8.34 10.98 -0.97
N GLY A 130 -9.31 10.19 -0.51
CA GLY A 130 -10.40 9.68 -1.35
C GLY A 130 -10.70 8.19 -1.16
N PHE A 131 -10.43 7.64 0.01
CA PHE A 131 -10.69 6.24 0.31
C PHE A 131 -11.76 6.06 1.39
N ASN A 132 -12.35 4.86 1.48
CA ASN A 132 -13.15 4.39 2.61
C ASN A 132 -12.36 3.31 3.35
N SER A 133 -12.38 3.35 4.68
CA SER A 133 -11.66 2.39 5.53
C SER A 133 -12.50 1.16 5.85
N ASP A 134 -11.88 -0.02 5.81
CA ASP A 134 -12.36 -1.26 6.41
C ASP A 134 -11.25 -1.86 7.28
N PHE A 135 -11.41 -1.79 8.61
CA PHE A 135 -10.33 -2.14 9.56
C PHE A 135 -10.54 -3.54 10.14
N SER A 136 -9.55 -4.43 9.98
CA SER A 136 -9.51 -5.67 10.77
C SER A 136 -8.10 -6.32 10.88
N ASN A 137 -7.22 -5.88 11.80
CA ASN A 137 -6.26 -6.81 12.45
C ASN A 137 -5.46 -6.27 13.64
N LYS A 138 -4.91 -7.19 14.46
CA LYS A 138 -4.24 -6.93 15.76
C LYS A 138 -2.71 -7.23 15.80
N MET A 139 -2.13 -7.87 14.78
CA MET A 139 -0.71 -8.33 14.78
C MET A 139 0.21 -7.53 13.84
N PHE A 140 -0.29 -7.17 12.66
CA PHE A 140 0.24 -6.13 11.77
C PHE A 140 -0.87 -5.11 11.57
N ILE A 141 -0.52 -3.85 11.30
CA ILE A 141 -1.57 -2.95 10.84
C ILE A 141 -1.72 -3.20 9.35
N LEU A 142 -2.64 -4.12 9.05
CA LEU A 142 -3.20 -4.33 7.73
C LEU A 142 -4.37 -3.38 7.61
N PHE A 143 -4.21 -2.37 6.78
CA PHE A 143 -5.29 -1.50 6.39
C PHE A 143 -5.84 -1.95 5.05
N TYR A 144 -7.17 -2.08 4.98
CA TYR A 144 -7.89 -2.30 3.75
C TYR A 144 -8.72 -1.06 3.49
N PHE A 145 -8.55 -0.49 2.31
CA PHE A 145 -9.32 0.66 1.88
C PHE A 145 -9.92 0.42 0.50
N THR A 146 -11.02 1.10 0.20
CA THR A 146 -11.60 1.12 -1.15
C THR A 146 -11.61 2.55 -1.69
N LYS A 147 -11.21 2.73 -2.95
CA LYS A 147 -11.25 4.02 -3.62
C LYS A 147 -12.70 4.45 -3.82
N LYS A 148 -13.06 5.63 -3.32
CA LYS A 148 -14.36 6.27 -3.61
C LYS A 148 -14.20 7.38 -4.64
N ASP A 149 -15.33 7.79 -5.18
CA ASP A 149 -15.38 9.01 -5.98
C ASP A 149 -14.92 10.20 -5.13
N LYS A 150 -14.10 11.05 -5.73
CA LYS A 150 -13.67 12.26 -5.05
C LYS A 150 -14.85 13.21 -5.10
N GLN A 151 -15.65 13.26 -4.04
CA GLN A 151 -16.63 14.34 -3.92
C GLN A 151 -15.86 15.65 -4.02
N ASP A 152 -16.30 16.53 -4.93
CA ASP A 152 -15.79 17.90 -5.08
C ASP A 152 -16.00 18.66 -3.76
N SER A 153 -15.11 18.44 -2.80
CA SER A 153 -15.08 19.21 -1.57
C SER A 153 -14.62 20.62 -1.97
N LYS A 154 -15.53 21.58 -1.83
CA LYS A 154 -15.37 23.01 -2.15
C LYS A 154 -14.25 23.74 -1.38
N SER A 155 -13.30 23.02 -0.81
CA SER A 155 -12.05 23.53 -0.26
C SER A 155 -11.01 22.42 -0.35
N LYS A 156 -9.96 22.60 -1.18
CA LYS A 156 -8.72 21.83 -1.07
C LYS A 156 -8.08 22.16 0.29
N LYS A 157 -8.58 21.57 1.37
CA LYS A 157 -7.83 21.55 2.63
C LYS A 157 -6.63 20.62 2.41
N GLU A 158 -5.46 21.11 2.75
CA GLU A 158 -4.25 20.31 2.80
C GLU A 158 -4.46 19.17 3.80
N ILE A 159 -4.17 17.94 3.38
CA ILE A 159 -4.34 16.75 4.22
C ILE A 159 -3.24 16.74 5.28
N GLU A 160 -3.60 16.59 6.54
CA GLU A 160 -2.63 16.47 7.63
C GLU A 160 -2.09 15.03 7.71
N TRP A 161 -0.92 14.81 7.11
CA TRP A 161 -0.26 13.50 7.09
C TRP A 161 0.55 13.24 8.36
N PRO A 162 0.32 12.14 9.11
CA PRO A 162 1.15 11.81 10.26
C PRO A 162 2.55 11.35 9.81
N SER A 163 3.60 11.71 10.55
CA SER A 163 4.93 11.17 10.26
C SER A 163 5.00 9.68 10.61
N LEU A 164 5.42 8.85 9.66
CA LEU A 164 5.65 7.43 9.91
C LEU A 164 7.07 7.23 10.43
N LYS A 165 7.21 6.63 11.61
CA LYS A 165 8.53 6.26 12.16
C LYS A 165 9.30 5.38 11.16
N PRO A 166 10.63 5.50 11.01
CA PRO A 166 11.40 4.63 10.12
C PRO A 166 11.22 3.15 10.46
N CYS A 167 11.17 2.28 9.45
CA CYS A 167 11.24 0.84 9.68
C CYS A 167 12.69 0.46 9.99
N LEU A 168 13.02 0.32 11.28
CA LEU A 168 14.37 0.00 11.75
C LEU A 168 14.75 -1.48 11.55
N TYR A 169 13.81 -2.33 11.09
CA TYR A 169 14.01 -3.77 11.00
C TYR A 169 13.77 -4.32 9.58
N LYS A 170 14.91 -4.70 8.98
CA LYS A 170 15.17 -5.70 7.93
C LYS A 170 14.80 -5.33 6.48
N ARG A 171 15.77 -5.59 5.60
CA ARG A 171 15.54 -5.83 4.17
C ARG A 171 14.52 -6.96 4.02
N ARG A 172 13.60 -6.79 3.07
CA ARG A 172 12.71 -7.86 2.59
C ARG A 172 13.53 -9.05 2.12
#